data_AF-A0A7S2U529-F1
#
_entry.id   AF-A0A7S2U529-F1
#
_cell.length_a   1.000
_cell.length_b   1.000
_cell.length_c   1.000
_cell.angle_alpha   90.00
_cell.angle_beta   90.00
_cell.angle_gamma   90.00
#
_symmetry.space_group_name_H-M   'P 1'
#
loop_
_entity.id
_entity.type
_entity.pdbx_description
1 polymer ?
#
loop_
_entity_poly.entity_id
_entity_poly.type
_entity_poly.pdbx_seq_one_letter_code
_entity_poly.pdbx_strand_id
1 'polypeptide(L)'
;RRNQIPFFGICLGMQVAVIEFARHVCAFEDSNSTEFDQHPEHPVVIFMPEGSKTHLGGTMRLGLRKTVIQEGSLGHKLYRKSEVNERHRHRYEVNPDYVKQLEEAGLKFTGKSVDGQRMEITELKSDHPFFIGVQYHPEFKSRPMFPHPIFLGFIRASAKRQLGKKVPNPQAIKKLVLDTPSGKSNDDMKS
;
A
#
# COMPACT_ATOMS: atom_id res chain seq x y z
N ARG A 1 7.50 9.81 2.61
CA ARG A 1 7.18 10.59 1.39
C ARG A 1 8.38 11.38 0.82
N ARG A 2 8.92 12.40 1.52
CA ARG A 2 9.92 13.36 0.97
C ARG A 2 11.21 12.73 0.40
N ASN A 3 11.70 11.62 0.99
CA ASN A 3 12.96 10.99 0.58
C ASN A 3 12.85 10.03 -0.63
N GLN A 4 11.69 9.98 -1.30
CA GLN A 4 11.47 9.13 -2.48
C GLN A 4 11.80 7.65 -2.20
N ILE A 5 11.48 7.20 -0.98
CA ILE A 5 11.66 5.82 -0.53
C ILE A 5 10.33 5.10 -0.78
N PRO A 6 10.32 3.98 -1.53
CA PRO A 6 9.12 3.18 -1.71
C PRO A 6 8.36 2.97 -0.40
N PHE A 7 7.05 3.19 -0.45
CA PHE A 7 6.18 3.05 0.70
C PHE A 7 5.00 2.15 0.35
N PHE A 8 4.70 1.24 1.27
CA PHE A 8 3.52 0.40 1.22
C PHE A 8 2.88 0.35 2.61
N GLY A 9 1.71 0.99 2.76
CA GLY A 9 0.93 0.99 3.99
C GLY A 9 -0.23 0.00 3.92
N ILE A 10 -0.42 -0.82 4.97
CA ILE A 10 -1.50 -1.79 5.09
C ILE A 10 -2.41 -1.37 6.24
N CYS A 11 -3.73 -1.31 6.00
CA CYS A 11 -4.76 -1.01 6.99
C CYS A 11 -4.42 0.30 7.73
N LEU A 12 -4.07 0.25 9.03
CA LEU A 12 -3.62 1.41 9.78
C LEU A 12 -2.46 2.18 9.09
N GLY A 13 -1.57 1.48 8.37
CA GLY A 13 -0.51 2.12 7.61
C GLY A 13 -1.02 3.06 6.51
N MET A 14 -2.16 2.77 5.89
CA MET A 14 -2.84 3.69 4.97
C MET A 14 -3.43 4.89 5.71
N GLN A 15 -4.09 4.66 6.84
CA GLN A 15 -4.70 5.73 7.64
C GLN A 15 -3.65 6.72 8.16
N VAL A 16 -2.53 6.23 8.67
CA VAL A 16 -1.40 7.07 9.12
C VAL A 16 -0.79 7.85 7.96
N ALA A 17 -0.76 7.28 6.75
CA ALA A 17 -0.30 8.01 5.57
C ALA A 17 -1.25 9.16 5.19
N VAL A 18 -2.58 8.97 5.32
CA VAL A 18 -3.58 10.03 5.12
C VAL A 18 -3.40 11.14 6.17
N ILE A 19 -3.22 10.77 7.45
CA ILE A 19 -2.98 11.71 8.54
C ILE A 19 -1.69 12.53 8.30
N GLU A 20 -0.57 11.87 7.99
CA GLU A 20 0.72 12.56 7.68
C GLU A 20 0.55 13.56 6.54
N PHE A 21 -0.15 13.14 5.47
CA PHE A 21 -0.35 13.98 4.31
C PHE A 21 -1.23 15.20 4.63
N ALA A 22 -2.33 14.99 5.35
CA ALA A 22 -3.21 16.07 5.81
C ALA A 22 -2.45 17.10 6.66
N ARG A 23 -1.65 16.66 7.64
CA ARG A 23 -0.82 17.54 8.48
C ARG A 23 0.19 18.35 7.67
N HIS A 24 0.94 17.69 6.80
CA HIS A 24 2.14 18.30 6.23
C HIS A 24 2.00 18.81 4.79
N VAL A 25 0.90 18.52 4.10
CA VAL A 25 0.61 19.00 2.75
C VAL A 25 -0.62 19.89 2.73
N CYS A 26 -1.69 19.50 3.44
CA CYS A 26 -2.91 20.30 3.51
C CYS A 26 -2.91 21.32 4.66
N ALA A 27 -1.84 21.35 5.49
CA ALA A 27 -1.72 22.21 6.67
C ALA A 27 -2.83 22.01 7.71
N PHE A 28 -3.41 20.80 7.78
CA PHE A 28 -4.34 20.40 8.84
C PHE A 28 -3.53 19.88 10.03
N GLU A 29 -2.88 20.78 10.77
CA GLU A 29 -1.86 20.44 11.77
C GLU A 29 -2.37 19.44 12.83
N ASP A 30 -3.63 19.60 13.26
CA ASP A 30 -4.29 18.73 14.23
C ASP A 30 -4.99 17.50 13.61
N SER A 31 -4.82 17.27 12.29
CA SER A 31 -5.51 16.14 11.66
C SER A 31 -5.17 14.81 12.30
N ASN A 32 -6.19 14.03 12.60
CA ASN A 32 -6.01 12.77 13.32
C ASN A 32 -7.13 11.77 12.99
N SER A 33 -6.98 10.56 13.51
CA SER A 33 -8.07 9.60 13.56
C SER A 33 -8.89 9.80 14.82
N THR A 34 -10.22 9.63 14.70
CA THR A 34 -11.11 9.52 15.86
C THR A 34 -10.82 8.30 16.75
N GLU A 35 -9.94 7.39 16.30
CA GLU A 35 -9.41 6.28 17.11
C GLU A 35 -8.38 6.74 18.13
N PHE A 36 -7.52 7.70 17.77
CA PHE A 36 -6.39 8.14 18.58
C PHE A 36 -6.70 9.41 19.37
N ASP A 37 -7.54 10.26 18.81
CA ASP A 37 -8.05 11.47 19.45
C ASP A 37 -9.56 11.50 19.23
N GLN A 38 -10.36 11.63 20.28
CA GLN A 38 -11.82 11.62 20.15
C GLN A 38 -12.37 12.89 19.50
N HIS A 39 -11.62 14.00 19.58
CA HIS A 39 -12.09 15.32 19.18
C HIS A 39 -11.04 16.14 18.40
N PRO A 40 -10.38 15.58 17.36
CA PRO A 40 -9.46 16.37 16.55
C PRO A 40 -10.26 17.43 15.77
N GLU A 41 -9.67 18.60 15.58
CA GLU A 41 -10.25 19.66 14.75
C GLU A 41 -10.43 19.18 13.30
N HIS A 42 -9.53 18.31 12.84
CA HIS A 42 -9.56 17.73 11.50
C HIS A 42 -9.65 16.19 11.53
N PRO A 43 -10.85 15.61 11.70
CA PRO A 43 -11.04 14.17 11.75
C PRO A 43 -10.96 13.54 10.35
N VAL A 44 -9.75 13.37 9.83
CA VAL A 44 -9.51 12.82 8.47
C VAL A 44 -9.71 11.31 8.38
N VAL A 45 -9.73 10.62 9.53
CA VAL A 45 -10.07 9.20 9.63
C VAL A 45 -11.11 9.03 10.74
N ILE A 46 -12.29 8.51 10.40
CA ILE A 46 -13.46 8.44 11.29
C ILE A 46 -13.95 7.02 11.49
N PHE A 47 -14.61 6.76 12.62
CA PHE A 47 -15.31 5.50 12.85
C PHE A 47 -16.50 5.41 11.89
N MET A 48 -16.44 4.45 10.96
CA MET A 48 -17.50 4.27 9.95
C MET A 48 -17.84 2.77 9.87
N PRO A 49 -18.56 2.22 10.84
CA PRO A 49 -18.83 0.78 10.91
C PRO A 49 -19.70 0.31 9.73
N GLU A 50 -19.66 -0.98 9.47
CA GLU A 50 -20.72 -1.63 8.69
C GLU A 50 -21.83 -2.06 9.66
N GLY A 51 -23.09 -2.13 9.22
CA GLY A 51 -24.19 -2.45 10.13
C GLY A 51 -25.39 -3.01 9.42
N SER A 52 -25.70 -4.27 9.71
CA SER A 52 -26.95 -4.92 9.34
C SER A 52 -28.09 -4.34 10.18
N LYS A 53 -29.29 -4.19 9.59
CA LYS A 53 -30.54 -3.88 10.32
C LYS A 53 -30.87 -4.89 11.45
N THR A 54 -30.16 -6.02 11.54
CA THR A 54 -30.44 -7.13 12.47
C THR A 54 -29.53 -7.23 13.69
N HIS A 55 -28.39 -6.54 13.73
CA HIS A 55 -27.47 -6.59 14.88
C HIS A 55 -27.31 -5.19 15.48
N LEU A 56 -27.74 -5.03 16.74
CA LEU A 56 -27.64 -3.78 17.48
C LEU A 56 -26.16 -3.48 17.78
N GLY A 57 -25.62 -2.43 17.17
CA GLY A 57 -24.24 -1.94 17.35
C GLY A 57 -23.46 -1.91 16.03
N GLY A 58 -22.69 -0.84 15.79
CA GLY A 58 -21.84 -0.71 14.60
C GLY A 58 -20.80 -1.82 14.56
N THR A 59 -20.83 -2.67 13.53
CA THR A 59 -19.95 -3.83 13.39
C THR A 59 -18.69 -3.49 12.60
N MET A 60 -17.63 -4.28 12.83
CA MET A 60 -16.37 -4.18 12.10
C MET A 60 -16.60 -4.49 10.62
N ARG A 61 -15.96 -3.74 9.71
CA ARG A 61 -15.86 -4.12 8.29
C ARG A 61 -14.96 -5.34 8.19
N LEU A 62 -15.58 -6.49 7.95
CA LEU A 62 -14.93 -7.80 8.04
C LEU A 62 -15.21 -8.67 6.82
N GLY A 63 -14.15 -9.33 6.35
CA GLY A 63 -14.24 -10.35 5.31
C GLY A 63 -13.99 -9.79 3.92
N LEU A 64 -14.44 -10.54 2.90
CA LEU A 64 -14.17 -10.21 1.51
C LEU A 64 -15.07 -9.07 1.03
N ARG A 65 -14.49 -8.03 0.43
CA ARG A 65 -15.22 -6.92 -0.19
C ARG A 65 -14.62 -6.61 -1.56
N LYS A 66 -15.47 -6.13 -2.47
CA LYS A 66 -15.05 -5.68 -3.79
C LYS A 66 -14.53 -4.24 -3.71
N THR A 67 -13.36 -4.01 -4.31
CA THR A 67 -12.77 -2.69 -4.55
C THR A 67 -12.74 -2.44 -6.05
N VAL A 68 -13.29 -1.30 -6.47
CA VAL A 68 -13.22 -0.79 -7.84
C VAL A 68 -11.96 0.08 -7.94
N ILE A 69 -11.10 -0.22 -8.92
CA ILE A 69 -9.81 0.42 -9.11
C ILE A 69 -9.86 1.31 -10.35
N GLN A 70 -9.47 2.57 -10.17
CA GLN A 70 -9.35 3.55 -11.24
C GLN A 70 -8.30 3.13 -12.26
N GLU A 71 -8.67 3.14 -13.54
CA GLU A 71 -7.77 2.83 -14.65
C GLU A 71 -6.55 3.76 -14.68
N GLY A 72 -5.40 3.22 -15.06
CA GLY A 72 -4.14 3.96 -15.14
C GLY A 72 -3.40 4.20 -13.80
N SER A 73 -4.05 3.94 -12.67
CA SER A 73 -3.45 4.00 -11.32
C SER A 73 -2.32 2.98 -11.12
N LEU A 74 -1.51 3.16 -10.08
CA LEU A 74 -0.51 2.18 -9.66
C LEU A 74 -1.20 0.86 -9.27
N GLY A 75 -2.28 0.91 -8.50
CA GLY A 75 -3.11 -0.25 -8.16
C GLY A 75 -3.56 -1.00 -9.40
N HIS A 76 -4.10 -0.29 -10.41
CA HIS A 76 -4.53 -0.89 -11.67
C HIS A 76 -3.36 -1.56 -12.42
N LYS A 77 -2.20 -0.91 -12.47
CA LYS A 77 -0.99 -1.47 -13.12
C LYS A 77 -0.48 -2.73 -12.43
N LEU A 78 -0.58 -2.79 -11.10
CA LEU A 78 -0.14 -3.94 -10.31
C LEU A 78 -1.09 -5.12 -10.47
N TYR A 79 -2.39 -4.90 -10.31
CA TYR A 79 -3.40 -5.96 -10.39
C TYR A 79 -3.73 -6.36 -11.83
N ARG A 80 -3.57 -5.45 -12.79
CA ARG A 80 -4.04 -5.57 -14.18
C ARG A 80 -5.54 -5.85 -14.26
N LYS A 81 -6.30 -5.25 -13.36
CA LYS A 81 -7.75 -5.41 -13.18
C LYS A 81 -8.37 -4.11 -12.69
N SER A 82 -9.59 -3.84 -13.12
CA SER A 82 -10.41 -2.72 -12.64
C SER A 82 -11.23 -3.08 -11.40
N GLU A 83 -11.30 -4.35 -11.03
CA GLU A 83 -11.98 -4.81 -9.81
C GLU A 83 -11.19 -5.93 -9.12
N VAL A 84 -11.11 -5.86 -7.80
CA VAL A 84 -10.50 -6.89 -6.96
C VAL A 84 -11.36 -7.18 -5.74
N ASN A 85 -11.28 -8.41 -5.23
CA ASN A 85 -11.92 -8.80 -3.97
C ASN A 85 -10.87 -9.00 -2.91
N GLU A 86 -10.84 -8.17 -1.87
CA GLU A 86 -9.80 -8.17 -0.84
C GLU A 86 -10.41 -8.35 0.57
N ARG A 87 -9.58 -8.79 1.53
CA ARG A 87 -10.03 -9.08 2.89
C ARG A 87 -9.83 -7.87 3.79
N HIS A 88 -10.90 -7.44 4.45
CA HIS A 88 -10.89 -6.33 5.41
C HIS A 88 -11.06 -6.84 6.83
N ARG A 89 -10.48 -6.10 7.78
CA ARG A 89 -10.61 -6.32 9.21
C ARG A 89 -10.31 -5.02 9.97
N HIS A 90 -11.20 -4.03 9.83
CA HIS A 90 -11.01 -2.70 10.42
C HIS A 90 -12.35 -2.01 10.69
N ARG A 91 -12.31 -0.85 11.35
CA ARG A 91 -13.49 -0.10 11.82
C ARG A 91 -13.51 1.36 11.38
N TYR A 92 -12.36 1.90 11.03
CA TYR A 92 -12.16 3.31 10.73
C TYR A 92 -11.86 3.49 9.26
N GLU A 93 -12.35 4.58 8.69
CA GLU A 93 -12.27 4.89 7.27
C GLU A 93 -11.79 6.32 7.08
N VAL A 94 -11.25 6.62 5.90
CA VAL A 94 -11.02 8.01 5.49
C VAL A 94 -12.36 8.76 5.49
N ASN A 95 -12.39 9.92 6.14
CA ASN A 95 -13.58 10.76 6.20
C ASN A 95 -13.92 11.29 4.78
N PRO A 96 -15.10 10.95 4.21
CA PRO A 96 -15.51 11.40 2.88
C PRO A 96 -15.45 12.92 2.70
N ASP A 97 -15.69 13.70 3.76
CA ASP A 97 -15.71 15.17 3.71
C ASP A 97 -14.33 15.76 3.33
N TYR A 98 -13.25 15.05 3.68
CA TYR A 98 -11.88 15.48 3.42
C TYR A 98 -11.30 14.93 2.10
N VAL A 99 -11.97 13.95 1.48
CA VAL A 99 -11.46 13.25 0.28
C VAL A 99 -11.13 14.23 -0.84
N LYS A 100 -12.05 15.16 -1.14
CA LYS A 100 -11.85 16.13 -2.23
C LYS A 100 -10.60 16.99 -2.01
N GLN A 101 -10.43 17.56 -0.82
CA GLN A 101 -9.29 18.41 -0.47
C GLN A 101 -7.96 17.65 -0.54
N LEU A 102 -7.94 16.39 -0.06
CA LEU A 102 -6.77 15.52 -0.14
C LEU A 102 -6.41 15.18 -1.59
N GLU A 103 -7.41 14.89 -2.43
CA GLU A 103 -7.19 14.59 -3.85
C GLU A 103 -6.69 15.80 -4.64
N GLU A 104 -7.21 17.00 -4.34
CA GLU A 104 -6.75 18.26 -4.94
C GLU A 104 -5.30 18.57 -4.54
N ALA A 105 -4.93 18.32 -3.29
CA ALA A 105 -3.57 18.48 -2.78
C ALA A 105 -2.58 17.41 -3.30
N GLY A 106 -3.07 16.30 -3.85
CA GLY A 106 -2.26 15.31 -4.57
C GLY A 106 -2.22 13.90 -3.98
N LEU A 107 -3.01 13.61 -2.94
CA LEU A 107 -3.22 12.25 -2.44
C LEU A 107 -4.47 11.66 -3.08
N LYS A 108 -4.30 10.79 -4.08
CA LYS A 108 -5.40 10.22 -4.87
C LYS A 108 -5.98 8.98 -4.20
N PHE A 109 -7.31 8.82 -4.27
CA PHE A 109 -7.98 7.59 -3.84
C PHE A 109 -8.42 6.78 -5.06
N THR A 110 -7.50 5.95 -5.53
CA THR A 110 -7.62 5.20 -6.79
C THR A 110 -8.36 3.89 -6.63
N GLY A 111 -8.66 3.46 -5.40
CA GLY A 111 -9.48 2.29 -5.12
C GLY A 111 -10.61 2.68 -4.19
N LYS A 112 -11.85 2.36 -4.56
CA LYS A 112 -13.04 2.69 -3.78
C LYS A 112 -13.94 1.47 -3.60
N SER A 113 -14.76 1.48 -2.57
CA SER A 113 -15.88 0.54 -2.45
C SER A 113 -16.86 0.71 -3.61
N VAL A 114 -17.73 -0.28 -3.82
CA VAL A 114 -18.70 -0.29 -4.93
C VAL A 114 -19.66 0.90 -4.89
N ASP A 115 -20.05 1.34 -3.69
CA ASP A 115 -20.87 2.52 -3.45
C ASP A 115 -20.09 3.85 -3.52
N GLY A 116 -18.76 3.78 -3.71
CA GLY A 116 -17.88 4.94 -3.75
C GLY A 116 -17.65 5.64 -2.41
N GLN A 117 -18.21 5.15 -1.31
CA GLN A 117 -18.17 5.84 -0.01
C GLN A 117 -16.86 5.62 0.76
N ARG A 118 -16.18 4.49 0.55
CA ARG A 118 -14.96 4.11 1.28
C ARG A 118 -13.76 4.11 0.36
N MET A 119 -12.67 4.69 0.84
CA MET A 119 -11.42 4.79 0.12
C MET A 119 -10.54 3.60 0.50
N GLU A 120 -10.31 2.70 -0.45
CA GLU A 120 -9.67 1.40 -0.23
C GLU A 120 -8.20 1.38 -0.68
N ILE A 121 -7.83 2.24 -1.63
CA ILE A 121 -6.45 2.40 -2.11
C ILE A 121 -6.15 3.89 -2.22
N THR A 122 -5.03 4.32 -1.63
CA THR A 122 -4.49 5.66 -1.78
C THR A 122 -3.11 5.64 -2.43
N GLU A 123 -2.84 6.64 -3.27
CA GLU A 123 -1.60 6.80 -4.02
C GLU A 123 -1.18 8.27 -4.02
N LEU A 124 0.12 8.55 -4.05
CA LEU A 124 0.58 9.91 -4.32
C LEU A 124 0.57 10.19 -5.81
N LYS A 125 0.33 11.47 -6.15
CA LYS A 125 0.54 11.99 -7.51
C LYS A 125 1.96 11.67 -8.01
N SER A 126 2.10 11.67 -9.34
CA SER A 126 3.12 11.02 -10.18
C SER A 126 4.61 11.21 -9.91
N ASP A 127 5.05 11.93 -8.87
CA ASP A 127 6.46 12.18 -8.59
C ASP A 127 7.12 11.12 -7.70
N HIS A 128 6.34 10.31 -6.97
CA HIS A 128 6.87 9.28 -6.08
C HIS A 128 7.08 7.92 -6.78
N PRO A 129 8.25 7.23 -6.64
CA PRO A 129 8.55 6.02 -7.39
C PRO A 129 7.62 4.85 -7.08
N PHE A 130 7.15 4.77 -5.83
CA PHE A 130 6.16 3.80 -5.37
C PHE A 130 5.58 4.26 -4.04
N PHE A 131 4.35 4.78 -4.03
CA PHE A 131 3.62 5.10 -2.81
C PHE A 131 2.21 4.55 -2.93
N ILE A 132 1.89 3.55 -2.12
CA ILE A 132 0.55 2.99 -2.09
C ILE A 132 0.17 2.67 -0.64
N GLY A 133 -1.02 3.09 -0.23
CA GLY A 133 -1.68 2.64 0.98
C GLY A 133 -2.91 1.83 0.58
N VAL A 134 -3.17 0.73 1.28
CA VAL A 134 -4.39 -0.06 1.09
C VAL A 134 -5.08 -0.28 2.43
N GLN A 135 -6.40 -0.26 2.42
CA GLN A 135 -7.20 -0.43 3.63
C GLN A 135 -7.47 -1.91 3.97
N TYR A 136 -7.39 -2.79 2.96
CA TYR A 136 -7.47 -4.25 3.13
C TYR A 136 -6.12 -4.88 3.55
N HIS A 137 -6.15 -6.20 3.79
CA HIS A 137 -5.02 -7.02 4.21
C HIS A 137 -4.59 -7.98 3.07
N PRO A 138 -3.73 -7.54 2.14
CA PRO A 138 -3.28 -8.37 1.01
C PRO A 138 -2.45 -9.58 1.44
N GLU A 139 -1.87 -9.56 2.65
CA GLU A 139 -1.17 -10.69 3.25
C GLU A 139 -2.04 -11.95 3.33
N PHE A 140 -3.35 -11.82 3.54
CA PHE A 140 -4.23 -12.99 3.63
C PHE A 140 -4.47 -13.69 2.29
N LYS A 141 -4.20 -13.00 1.18
CA LYS A 141 -4.35 -13.55 -0.18
C LYS A 141 -3.02 -13.84 -0.88
N SER A 142 -1.88 -13.46 -0.29
CA SER A 142 -0.57 -13.85 -0.80
C SER A 142 -0.31 -15.34 -0.57
N ARG A 143 0.27 -16.03 -1.54
CA ARG A 143 0.66 -17.45 -1.45
C ARG A 143 2.09 -17.63 -1.98
N PRO A 144 2.83 -18.68 -1.56
CA PRO A 144 4.21 -18.90 -2.04
C PRO A 144 4.34 -18.91 -3.57
N MET A 145 3.43 -19.60 -4.26
CA MET A 145 3.42 -19.68 -5.72
C MET A 145 2.69 -18.52 -6.41
N PHE A 146 1.89 -17.77 -5.64
CA PHE A 146 1.09 -16.65 -6.14
C PHE A 146 1.23 -15.47 -5.18
N PRO A 147 2.42 -14.84 -5.14
CA PRO A 147 2.65 -13.69 -4.30
C PRO A 147 1.73 -12.56 -4.71
N HIS A 148 1.18 -11.86 -3.73
CA HIS A 148 0.22 -10.81 -4.00
C HIS A 148 0.87 -9.66 -4.82
N PRO A 149 0.21 -9.12 -5.86
CA PRO A 149 0.84 -8.19 -6.80
C PRO A 149 1.45 -6.93 -6.17
N ILE A 150 0.83 -6.42 -5.10
CA ILE A 150 1.34 -5.23 -4.39
C ILE A 150 2.68 -5.52 -3.70
N PHE A 151 2.86 -6.68 -3.06
CA PHE A 151 4.16 -7.04 -2.46
C PHE A 151 5.25 -7.16 -3.52
N LEU A 152 4.94 -7.81 -4.65
CA LEU A 152 5.87 -7.90 -5.77
C LEU A 152 6.25 -6.51 -6.30
N GLY A 153 5.27 -5.63 -6.49
CA GLY A 153 5.48 -4.25 -6.92
C GLY A 153 6.37 -3.47 -5.95
N PHE A 154 6.11 -3.58 -4.66
CA PHE A 154 6.86 -2.91 -3.61
C PHE A 154 8.31 -3.40 -3.54
N ILE A 155 8.55 -4.72 -3.57
CA ILE A 155 9.90 -5.30 -3.59
C ILE A 155 10.65 -4.87 -4.84
N ARG A 156 10.00 -4.89 -6.01
CA ARG A 156 10.61 -4.45 -7.27
C ARG A 156 11.00 -2.97 -7.23
N ALA A 157 10.14 -2.10 -6.70
CA ALA A 157 10.45 -0.68 -6.55
C ALA A 157 11.61 -0.45 -5.57
N SER A 158 11.64 -1.22 -4.47
CA SER A 158 12.72 -1.17 -3.47
C SER A 158 14.04 -1.64 -4.04
N ALA A 159 14.04 -2.77 -4.77
CA ALA A 159 15.21 -3.28 -5.47
C ALA A 159 15.72 -2.31 -6.53
N LYS A 160 14.82 -1.72 -7.35
CA LYS A 160 15.19 -0.70 -8.35
C LYS A 160 15.87 0.49 -7.69
N ARG A 161 15.39 0.97 -6.54
CA ARG A 161 16.02 2.05 -5.79
C ARG A 161 17.41 1.66 -5.29
N GLN A 162 17.56 0.45 -4.76
CA GLN A 162 18.85 -0.01 -4.23
C GLN A 162 19.89 -0.26 -5.34
N LEU A 163 19.48 -0.87 -6.45
CA LEU A 163 20.32 -1.12 -7.61
C LEU A 163 20.61 0.16 -8.40
N GLY A 164 19.67 1.11 -8.46
CA GLY A 164 19.92 2.44 -9.01
C GLY A 164 20.94 3.25 -8.21
N LYS A 165 21.14 2.91 -6.92
CA LYS A 165 22.23 3.43 -6.08
C LYS A 165 23.54 2.61 -6.19
N LYS A 166 23.47 1.39 -6.75
CA LYS A 166 24.56 0.43 -6.88
C LYS A 166 24.46 -0.31 -8.22
N VAL A 167 24.75 0.34 -9.33
CA VAL A 167 25.25 -0.39 -10.51
C VAL A 167 26.77 -0.38 -10.36
N PRO A 168 27.41 -1.45 -9.87
CA PRO A 168 28.85 -1.56 -9.98
C PRO A 168 29.18 -1.62 -11.48
N ASN A 169 30.27 -0.96 -11.85
CA ASN A 169 30.87 -0.98 -13.19
C ASN A 169 30.67 -2.36 -13.87
N PRO A 170 30.18 -2.43 -15.13
CA PRO A 170 30.01 -3.68 -15.88
C PRO A 170 31.23 -4.62 -15.84
N GLN A 171 32.44 -4.09 -15.66
CA GLN A 171 33.67 -4.87 -15.48
C GLN A 171 33.71 -5.67 -14.15
N ALA A 172 33.09 -5.17 -13.08
CA ALA A 172 32.99 -5.86 -11.80
C ALA A 172 32.07 -7.09 -11.86
N ILE A 173 31.06 -7.07 -12.75
CA ILE A 173 30.17 -8.21 -13.02
C ILE A 173 30.94 -9.32 -13.76
N LYS A 174 31.80 -8.95 -14.71
CA LYS A 174 32.64 -9.92 -15.45
C LYS A 174 33.63 -10.67 -14.55
N LYS A 175 34.21 -9.97 -13.57
CA LYS A 175 35.15 -10.56 -12.60
C LYS A 175 34.46 -11.56 -11.66
N LEU A 176 33.24 -11.27 -11.22
CA LEU A 176 32.48 -12.16 -10.34
C LEU A 176 32.04 -13.47 -11.02
N VAL A 177 31.78 -13.44 -12.33
CA VAL A 177 31.31 -14.59 -13.11
C VAL A 177 32.48 -15.49 -13.57
N LEU A 178 33.67 -14.93 -13.75
CA LEU A 178 34.85 -15.68 -14.21
C LEU A 178 35.69 -16.28 -13.06
N ASP A 179 35.58 -15.76 -11.84
CA ASP A 179 36.36 -16.22 -10.68
C ASP A 179 35.63 -17.28 -9.82
N THR A 180 34.51 -17.85 -10.28
CA THR A 180 33.85 -18.96 -9.57
C THR A 180 34.57 -20.27 -9.95
N PRO A 181 35.27 -20.96 -9.04
CA PRO A 181 35.92 -22.21 -9.37
C PRO A 181 34.85 -23.24 -9.75
N SER A 182 35.00 -23.89 -10.90
CA SER A 182 34.21 -25.06 -11.27
C SER A 182 34.26 -26.08 -10.13
N GLY A 183 33.10 -26.39 -9.54
CA GLY A 183 32.99 -27.29 -8.40
C GLY A 183 33.70 -28.62 -8.64
N LYS A 184 34.47 -29.07 -7.65
CA LYS A 184 35.03 -30.42 -7.62
C LYS A 184 33.89 -31.43 -7.52
N SER A 185 33.97 -32.48 -8.31
CA SER A 185 33.09 -33.65 -8.29
C SER A 185 33.26 -34.48 -7.01
N ASN A 186 32.19 -35.17 -6.61
CA ASN A 186 32.01 -35.88 -5.34
C ASN A 186 32.73 -37.25 -5.21
N ASP A 187 33.86 -37.49 -5.87
CA ASP A 187 34.44 -38.86 -5.93
C ASP A 187 35.58 -39.17 -4.92
N ASP A 188 36.07 -38.22 -4.12
CA ASP A 188 37.25 -38.46 -3.25
C ASP A 188 36.93 -38.54 -1.74
N MET A 189 35.93 -39.35 -1.35
CA MET A 189 35.70 -39.70 0.07
C MET A 189 35.60 -41.21 0.28
N LYS A 190 36.63 -41.94 -0.15
CA LYS A 190 36.99 -43.27 0.37
C LYS A 190 38.50 -43.50 0.34
N SER A 191 39.19 -43.15 1.42
CA SER A 191 40.32 -43.90 1.99
C SER A 191 40.45 -43.60 3.47
#